data_AF-A0A523SAL5-F1
#
_entry.id   AF-A0A523SAL5-F1
#
_cell.length_a   1.000
_cell.length_b   1.000
_cell.length_c   1.000
_cell.angle_alpha   90.00
_cell.angle_beta   90.00
_cell.angle_gamma   90.00
#
_symmetry.space_group_name_H-M   'P 1'
#
loop_
_entity.id
_entity.type
_entity.pdbx_description
1 polymer ?
#
loop_
_entity_poly.entity_id
_entity_poly.type
_entity_poly.pdbx_seq_one_letter_code
_entity_poly.pdbx_strand_id
1 'polypeptide(L)'
;MDPLDFLDIANKLKSSPEESERRTSVSRAYYGLFNHVAAIFRTNSILIPRDASGHAKVVRYLRNCEVEKAESVGSSIDDLRGERNNADYKMELTRFNANTCNLLHLKAIEALEALRTIKVKDIIAGVRRYLAKIGELPSS
;
A
#
# COMPACT_ATOMS: atom_id res chain seq x y z
N MET A 1 10.68 14.00 -0.88
CA MET A 1 9.26 13.88 -1.25
C MET A 1 8.61 12.98 -0.23
N ASP A 2 7.47 13.39 0.32
CA ASP A 2 6.69 12.55 1.23
C ASP A 2 5.93 11.52 0.38
N PRO A 3 5.98 10.21 0.69
CA PRO A 3 5.12 9.22 0.04
C PRO A 3 3.65 9.63 -0.08
N LEU A 4 3.11 10.32 0.93
CA LEU A 4 1.70 10.73 0.97
C LEU A 4 1.36 11.82 -0.05
N ASP A 5 2.35 12.54 -0.61
CA ASP A 5 2.16 13.47 -1.73
C ASP A 5 1.50 12.77 -2.94
N PHE A 6 1.71 11.46 -3.09
CA PHE A 6 1.04 10.69 -4.13
C PHE A 6 -0.48 10.55 -3.91
N LEU A 7 -0.96 10.52 -2.66
CA LEU A 7 -2.40 10.46 -2.39
C LEU A 7 -3.09 11.76 -2.78
N ASP A 8 -2.41 12.91 -2.64
CA ASP A 8 -2.94 14.20 -3.11
C ASP A 8 -3.07 14.23 -4.64
N ILE A 9 -2.08 13.68 -5.36
CA ILE A 9 -2.17 13.53 -6.81
C ILE A 9 -3.30 12.58 -7.19
N ALA A 10 -3.43 11.45 -6.48
CA ALA A 10 -4.53 10.52 -6.70
C ALA A 10 -5.90 11.21 -6.53
N ASN A 11 -6.04 12.02 -5.49
CA ASN A 11 -7.26 12.76 -5.21
C ASN A 11 -7.62 13.77 -6.31
N LYS A 12 -6.62 14.42 -6.91
CA LYS A 12 -6.84 15.36 -8.04
C LYS A 12 -7.31 14.65 -9.30
N LEU A 13 -6.74 13.48 -9.60
CA LEU A 13 -6.91 12.81 -10.89
C LEU A 13 -8.08 11.80 -10.93
N LYS A 14 -8.58 11.33 -9.78
CA LYS A 14 -9.58 10.25 -9.69
C LYS A 14 -10.89 10.52 -10.45
N SER A 15 -11.27 11.79 -10.57
CA SER A 15 -12.50 12.25 -11.26
C SER A 15 -12.21 13.00 -12.56
N SER A 16 -11.00 12.90 -13.10
CA SER A 16 -10.65 13.54 -14.37
C SER A 16 -11.57 13.06 -15.50
N PRO A 17 -11.89 13.91 -16.50
CA PRO A 17 -12.54 13.46 -17.74
C PRO A 17 -11.67 12.50 -18.56
N GLU A 18 -10.34 12.54 -18.40
CA GLU A 18 -9.39 11.71 -19.15
C GLU A 18 -9.12 10.37 -18.45
N GLU A 19 -9.25 9.27 -19.18
CA GLU A 19 -9.03 7.93 -18.61
C GLU A 19 -7.57 7.70 -18.19
N SER A 20 -6.61 8.23 -18.95
CA SER A 20 -5.19 8.15 -18.63
C SER A 20 -4.86 8.77 -17.26
N GLU A 21 -5.50 9.89 -16.92
CA GLU A 21 -5.37 10.54 -15.62
C GLU A 21 -6.04 9.72 -14.52
N ARG A 22 -7.24 9.18 -14.76
CA ARG A 22 -7.93 8.30 -13.81
C ARG A 22 -7.15 7.02 -13.53
N ARG A 23 -6.56 6.39 -14.54
CA ARG A 23 -5.62 5.25 -14.38
C ARG A 23 -4.40 5.66 -13.57
N THR A 24 -3.83 6.83 -13.88
CA THR A 24 -2.71 7.38 -13.10
C THR A 24 -3.10 7.56 -11.63
N SER A 25 -4.31 8.03 -11.32
CA SER A 25 -4.80 8.16 -9.94
C SER A 25 -4.68 6.86 -9.15
N VAL A 26 -5.09 5.73 -9.74
CA VAL A 26 -5.01 4.39 -9.11
C VAL A 26 -3.56 4.07 -8.76
N SER A 27 -2.63 4.29 -9.68
CA SER A 27 -1.21 4.04 -9.47
C SER A 27 -0.63 4.92 -8.37
N ARG A 28 -1.04 6.19 -8.28
CA ARG A 28 -0.61 7.10 -7.20
C ARG A 28 -1.21 6.74 -5.85
N ALA A 29 -2.47 6.29 -5.81
CA ALA A 29 -3.10 5.78 -4.58
C ALA A 29 -2.31 4.61 -3.98
N TYR A 30 -1.96 3.63 -4.83
CA TYR A 30 -1.11 2.51 -4.44
C TYR A 30 0.28 2.96 -3.95
N TYR A 31 0.98 3.78 -4.75
CA TYR A 31 2.34 4.20 -4.41
C TYR A 31 2.41 4.99 -3.11
N GLY A 32 1.43 5.84 -2.82
CA GLY A 32 1.42 6.62 -1.58
C GLY A 32 1.33 5.72 -0.36
N LEU A 33 0.34 4.82 -0.33
CA LEU A 33 0.15 3.91 0.78
C LEU A 33 1.31 2.91 0.94
N PHE A 34 1.75 2.27 -0.15
CA PHE A 34 2.85 1.30 -0.13
C PHE A 34 4.15 1.93 0.36
N ASN A 35 4.56 3.08 -0.21
CA ASN A 35 5.84 3.69 0.15
C ASN A 35 5.82 4.24 1.58
N HIS A 36 4.67 4.71 2.08
CA HIS A 36 4.52 5.13 3.47
C HIS A 36 4.77 3.95 4.43
N VAL A 37 4.11 2.81 4.20
CA VAL A 37 4.35 1.61 5.03
C VAL A 37 5.78 1.08 4.88
N ALA A 38 6.31 1.03 3.67
CA ALA A 38 7.68 0.58 3.44
C ALA A 38 8.71 1.49 4.15
N ALA A 39 8.44 2.79 4.25
CA ALA A 39 9.28 3.71 5.03
C ALA A 39 9.22 3.40 6.52
N ILE A 40 8.03 3.13 7.09
CA ILE A 40 7.88 2.71 8.49
C ILE A 40 8.77 1.48 8.78
N PHE A 41 8.72 0.46 7.92
CA PHE A 41 9.54 -0.73 8.09
C PHE A 41 11.04 -0.43 8.01
N ARG A 42 11.48 0.32 7.00
CA ARG A 42 12.91 0.66 6.81
C ARG A 42 13.47 1.48 7.96
N THR A 43 12.73 2.47 8.45
CA THR A 43 13.13 3.29 9.61
C THR A 43 13.24 2.47 10.90
N ASN A 44 12.58 1.31 10.96
CA ASN A 44 12.62 0.38 12.10
C ASN A 44 13.51 -0.87 11.84
N SER A 45 14.44 -0.75 10.88
CA SER A 45 15.42 -1.78 10.50
C SER A 45 14.81 -3.08 9.98
N ILE A 46 13.61 -3.03 9.40
CA ILE A 46 13.00 -4.15 8.69
C ILE A 46 13.32 -3.99 7.19
N LEU A 47 14.01 -4.97 6.63
CA LEU A 47 14.47 -4.92 5.24
C LEU A 47 13.31 -5.09 4.25
N ILE A 48 13.03 -4.03 3.49
CA ILE A 48 12.09 -4.05 2.36
C ILE A 48 12.85 -3.76 1.05
N PRO A 49 13.05 -4.78 0.19
CA PRO A 49 13.64 -4.62 -1.14
C PRO A 49 12.97 -3.51 -1.95
N ARG A 50 13.71 -2.92 -2.88
CA ARG A 50 13.20 -1.88 -3.79
C ARG A 50 12.69 -2.45 -5.11
N ASP A 51 12.81 -3.76 -5.31
CA ASP A 51 12.30 -4.49 -6.47
C ASP A 51 10.86 -5.01 -6.22
N ALA A 52 10.34 -5.78 -7.19
CA ALA A 52 9.00 -6.33 -7.16
C ALA A 52 8.70 -7.24 -5.93
N SER A 53 9.72 -7.83 -5.31
CA SER A 53 9.59 -8.66 -4.11
C SER A 53 9.25 -7.83 -2.87
N GLY A 54 9.65 -6.54 -2.85
CA GLY A 54 9.37 -5.63 -1.74
C GLY A 54 7.87 -5.44 -1.51
N HIS A 55 7.09 -5.40 -2.58
CA HIS A 55 5.63 -5.30 -2.52
C HIS A 55 4.99 -6.51 -1.80
N ALA A 56 5.41 -7.72 -2.17
CA ALA A 56 4.92 -8.94 -1.54
C ALA A 56 5.33 -9.01 -0.06
N LYS A 57 6.56 -8.60 0.28
CA LYS A 57 7.04 -8.57 1.66
C LYS A 57 6.23 -7.61 2.54
N VAL A 58 5.92 -6.40 2.07
CA VAL A 58 5.10 -5.45 2.85
C VAL A 58 3.74 -6.04 3.21
N VAL A 59 3.03 -6.60 2.22
CA VAL A 59 1.74 -7.26 2.44
C VAL A 59 1.85 -8.44 3.40
N ARG A 60 2.85 -9.32 3.17
CA ARG A 60 3.10 -10.49 4.03
C ARG A 60 3.35 -10.09 5.48
N TYR A 61 4.17 -9.07 5.71
CA TYR A 61 4.49 -8.62 7.06
C TYR A 61 3.29 -8.01 7.77
N LEU A 62 2.51 -7.16 7.09
CA LEU A 62 1.28 -6.62 7.65
C LEU A 62 0.26 -7.71 8.00
N ARG A 63 0.03 -8.67 7.10
CA ARG A 63 -0.92 -9.78 7.32
C ARG A 63 -0.50 -10.75 8.43
N ASN A 64 0.78 -10.78 8.81
CA ASN A 64 1.29 -11.73 9.80
C ASN A 64 1.81 -11.07 11.08
N CYS A 65 1.55 -9.77 11.29
CA CYS A 65 2.04 -9.06 12.48
C CYS A 65 1.11 -9.17 13.71
N GLU A 66 0.07 -10.00 13.66
CA GLU A 66 -0.89 -10.22 14.76
C GLU A 66 -1.63 -8.93 15.20
N VAL A 67 -1.77 -7.97 14.28
CA VAL A 67 -2.56 -6.75 14.46
C VAL A 67 -3.63 -6.72 13.38
N GLU A 68 -4.88 -7.01 13.75
CA GLU A 68 -6.02 -7.17 12.82
C GLU A 68 -6.21 -5.99 11.85
N LYS A 69 -6.12 -4.76 12.37
CA LYS A 69 -6.18 -3.56 11.51
C LYS A 69 -5.02 -3.49 10.53
N ALA A 70 -3.81 -3.89 10.92
CA ALA A 70 -2.66 -3.89 10.03
C ALA A 70 -2.81 -4.95 8.94
N GLU A 71 -3.38 -6.12 9.26
CA GLU A 71 -3.74 -7.14 8.27
C GLU A 71 -4.69 -6.59 7.21
N SER A 72 -5.73 -5.86 7.64
CA SER A 72 -6.69 -5.20 6.74
C SER A 72 -6.03 -4.14 5.84
N VAL A 73 -5.06 -3.38 6.38
CA VAL A 73 -4.22 -2.47 5.59
C VAL A 73 -3.39 -3.25 4.56
N GLY A 74 -2.81 -4.38 4.95
CA GLY A 74 -2.06 -5.26 4.05
C GLY A 74 -2.90 -5.76 2.88
N SER A 75 -4.14 -6.17 3.14
CA SER A 75 -5.09 -6.56 2.10
C SER A 75 -5.47 -5.41 1.18
N SER A 76 -5.67 -4.20 1.73
CA SER A 76 -5.96 -3.02 0.92
C SER A 76 -4.80 -2.66 -0.02
N ILE A 77 -3.55 -2.79 0.43
CA ILE A 77 -2.36 -2.58 -0.41
C ILE A 77 -2.29 -3.62 -1.54
N ASP A 78 -2.61 -4.88 -1.26
CA ASP A 78 -2.60 -5.97 -2.23
C ASP A 78 -3.65 -5.76 -3.33
N ASP A 79 -4.88 -5.39 -2.94
CA ASP A 79 -5.95 -5.03 -3.87
C ASP A 79 -5.53 -3.85 -4.77
N LEU A 80 -5.03 -2.76 -4.16
CA LEU A 80 -4.59 -1.58 -4.89
C LEU A 80 -3.44 -1.90 -5.84
N ARG A 81 -2.54 -2.82 -5.48
CA ARG A 81 -1.49 -3.30 -6.38
C ARG A 81 -2.06 -3.99 -7.60
N GLY A 82 -3.05 -4.86 -7.41
CA GLY A 82 -3.76 -5.54 -8.50
C GLY A 82 -4.42 -4.55 -9.44
N GLU A 83 -5.14 -3.58 -8.89
CA GLU A 83 -5.80 -2.53 -9.67
C GLU A 83 -4.81 -1.60 -10.38
N ARG A 84 -3.69 -1.28 -9.74
CA ARG A 84 -2.59 -0.53 -10.37
C ARG A 84 -2.00 -1.29 -11.56
N ASN A 85 -1.78 -2.60 -11.43
CA ASN A 85 -1.29 -3.41 -12.56
C ASN A 85 -2.30 -3.43 -13.72
N ASN A 86 -3.59 -3.51 -13.41
CA ASN A 86 -4.65 -3.43 -14.43
C ASN A 86 -4.70 -2.04 -15.08
N ALA A 87 -4.58 -0.97 -14.30
CA ALA A 87 -4.58 0.40 -14.80
C ALA A 87 -3.39 0.66 -15.72
N ASP A 88 -2.19 0.23 -15.33
CA ASP A 88 -0.94 0.50 -16.04
C ASP A 88 -0.74 -0.37 -17.30
N TYR A 89 -1.23 -1.61 -17.30
CA TYR A 89 -0.86 -2.60 -18.33
C TYR A 89 -2.01 -3.23 -19.11
N LYS A 90 -3.26 -3.00 -18.70
CA LYS A 90 -4.44 -3.61 -19.34
C LYS A 90 -5.32 -2.51 -19.97
N MET A 91 -4.91 -2.06 -21.15
CA MET A 91 -5.56 -0.95 -21.88
C MET A 91 -6.92 -1.34 -22.45
N GLU A 92 -7.19 -2.63 -22.60
CA GLU A 92 -8.47 -3.18 -23.00
C GLU A 92 -9.57 -3.05 -21.93
N LEU A 93 -9.20 -2.82 -20.66
CA LEU A 93 -10.16 -2.72 -19.55
C LEU A 93 -10.79 -1.33 -19.50
N THR A 94 -12.07 -1.20 -19.80
CA THR A 94 -12.80 0.09 -19.80
C THR A 94 -13.40 0.49 -18.45
N ARG A 95 -13.05 -0.22 -17.37
CA ARG A 95 -13.68 -0.07 -16.04
C ARG A 95 -13.13 1.08 -15.17
N PHE A 96 -12.10 1.78 -15.65
CA PHE A 96 -11.46 2.91 -14.94
C PHE A 96 -12.22 4.23 -15.15
N ASN A 97 -13.51 4.22 -14.82
CA ASN A 97 -14.34 5.41 -14.77
C ASN A 97 -14.18 6.15 -13.43
N ALA A 98 -14.74 7.36 -13.32
CA ALA A 98 -14.60 8.20 -12.14
C ALA A 98 -15.06 7.52 -10.84
N ASN A 99 -16.14 6.73 -10.86
CA ASN A 99 -16.64 6.04 -9.68
C ASN A 99 -15.67 4.96 -9.19
N THR A 100 -15.17 4.12 -10.10
CA THR A 100 -14.18 3.09 -9.75
C THR A 100 -12.92 3.72 -9.18
N CYS A 101 -12.39 4.74 -9.84
CA CYS A 101 -11.17 5.43 -9.38
C CYS A 101 -11.39 6.17 -8.05
N ASN A 102 -12.57 6.72 -7.81
CA ASN A 102 -12.96 7.29 -6.52
C ASN A 102 -12.96 6.23 -5.41
N LEU A 103 -13.56 5.06 -5.64
CA LEU A 103 -13.59 3.96 -4.67
C LEU A 103 -12.18 3.45 -4.33
N LEU A 104 -11.30 3.31 -5.33
CA LEU A 104 -9.92 2.89 -5.11
C LEU A 104 -9.11 3.94 -4.34
N HIS A 105 -9.32 5.22 -4.63
CA HIS A 105 -8.72 6.28 -3.83
C HIS A 105 -9.24 6.26 -2.38
N LEU A 106 -10.55 6.12 -2.16
CA LEU A 106 -11.14 6.02 -0.82
C LEU A 106 -10.58 4.81 -0.05
N LYS A 107 -10.44 3.65 -0.68
CA LYS A 107 -9.78 2.47 -0.08
C LYS A 107 -8.37 2.80 0.42
N ALA A 108 -7.59 3.57 -0.34
CA ALA A 108 -6.26 3.99 0.09
C ALA A 108 -6.29 4.93 1.31
N ILE A 109 -7.25 5.87 1.34
CA ILE A 109 -7.46 6.79 2.47
C ILE A 109 -7.91 6.04 3.71
N GLU A 110 -8.91 5.16 3.60
CA GLU A 110 -9.41 4.34 4.73
C GLU A 110 -8.30 3.45 5.31
N ALA A 111 -7.48 2.85 4.45
CA ALA A 111 -6.33 2.06 4.90
C ALA A 111 -5.28 2.94 5.60
N LEU A 112 -5.02 4.16 5.11
CA LEU A 112 -4.11 5.10 5.78
C LEU A 112 -4.66 5.52 7.16
N GLU A 113 -5.95 5.85 7.26
CA GLU A 113 -6.57 6.21 8.53
C GLU A 113 -6.58 5.03 9.50
N ALA A 114 -6.89 3.82 9.04
CA ALA A 114 -6.79 2.61 9.83
C ALA A 114 -5.37 2.43 10.38
N LEU A 115 -4.35 2.59 9.54
CA LEU A 115 -2.94 2.52 9.93
C LEU A 115 -2.58 3.56 11.00
N ARG A 116 -3.07 4.80 10.87
CA ARG A 116 -2.85 5.89 11.85
C ARG A 116 -3.41 5.59 13.24
N THR A 117 -4.44 4.75 13.33
CA THR A 117 -4.98 4.31 14.63
C THR A 117 -4.12 3.26 15.35
N ILE A 118 -3.11 2.70 14.68
CA ILE A 118 -2.24 1.67 15.22
C ILE A 118 -0.93 2.30 15.70
N LYS A 119 -0.46 1.92 16.89
CA LYS A 119 0.87 2.37 17.33
C LYS A 119 1.92 1.63 16.50
N VAL A 120 2.81 2.37 15.83
CA VAL A 120 3.88 1.79 14.99
C VAL A 120 4.67 0.70 15.73
N LYS A 121 4.97 0.90 17.02
CA LYS A 121 5.69 -0.09 17.84
C LYS A 121 5.01 -1.46 17.90
N ASP A 122 3.68 -1.50 17.84
CA ASP A 122 2.91 -2.76 17.93
C ASP A 122 3.03 -3.53 16.61
N ILE A 123 2.95 -2.83 15.47
CA ILE A 123 3.21 -3.40 14.14
C ILE A 123 4.64 -3.96 14.08
N ILE A 124 5.63 -3.16 14.46
CA ILE A 124 7.04 -3.56 14.39
C ILE A 124 7.33 -4.75 15.30
N ALA A 125 6.79 -4.77 16.52
CA ALA A 125 6.92 -5.92 17.41
C ALA A 125 6.30 -7.19 16.79
N GLY A 126 5.11 -7.06 16.21
CA GLY A 126 4.43 -8.15 15.51
C GLY A 126 5.22 -8.69 14.31
N VAL A 127 5.73 -7.81 13.45
CA VAL A 127 6.56 -8.22 12.31
C VAL A 127 7.84 -8.90 12.78
N ARG A 128 8.49 -8.42 13.84
CA ARG A 128 9.69 -9.07 14.39
C ARG A 128 9.39 -10.47 14.94
N ARG A 129 8.27 -10.67 15.63
CA ARG A 129 7.82 -12.01 16.04
C ARG A 129 7.61 -12.93 14.84
N TYR A 130 6.95 -12.44 13.80
CA TYR A 130 6.78 -13.20 12.57
C TYR A 130 8.11 -13.55 11.88
N LEU A 131 9.01 -12.59 11.75
CA LEU A 131 10.34 -12.80 11.16
C LEU A 131 11.16 -13.84 11.94
N ALA A 132 11.13 -13.77 13.28
CA ALA A 132 11.77 -14.77 14.13
C ALA A 132 11.20 -16.17 13.91
N LYS A 133 9.86 -16.29 13.80
CA LYS A 133 9.17 -17.55 13.54
C LYS A 133 9.57 -18.20 12.21
N ILE A 134 9.87 -17.40 11.19
CA ILE A 134 10.25 -17.90 9.85
C ILE A 134 11.77 -17.90 9.60
N GLY A 135 12.59 -17.59 10.61
CA GLY A 135 14.05 -17.57 10.48
C GLY A 135 14.59 -16.43 9.61
N GLU A 136 13.82 -15.36 9.39
CA GLU A 136 14.22 -14.18 8.59
C GLU A 136 14.58 -12.96 9.47
N LEU A 137 14.68 -13.12 10.80
CA LEU A 137 15.07 -12.00 11.66
C LEU A 137 16.55 -11.65 11.38
N PRO A 138 16.89 -10.39 11.05
CA PRO A 138 18.27 -10.00 10.84
C PRO A 138 19.10 -10.29 12.10
N SER A 139 20.25 -10.95 11.93
CA SER A 139 21.26 -11.01 13.00
C SER A 139 21.71 -9.57 13.29
N SER A 140 21.56 -9.14 14.55
CA SER A 140 22.04 -7.87 15.06
C SER A 140 23.56 -7.74 14.93
#